data_AF-A0A094D6Z6-F1
#
_entry.id   AF-A0A094D6Z6-F1
#
_cell.length_a   1.000
_cell.length_b   1.000
_cell.length_c   1.000
_cell.angle_alpha   90.00
_cell.angle_beta   90.00
_cell.angle_gamma   90.00
#
_symmetry.space_group_name_H-M   'P 1'
#
loop_
_entity.id
_entity.type
_entity.pdbx_description
1 polymer ?
#
loop_
_entity_poly.entity_id
_entity_poly.type
_entity_poly.pdbx_seq_one_letter_code
_entity_poly.pdbx_strand_id
1 'polypeptide(L)'
;MFNPAQYPHFQGADVFILAPTGDTWNLHSTTLSSASTIFSEFLSINPPANITPKQRDDGKTIKWRFHMKPDAKGRFVDFEFVAPSAAKQAIFNFTAFDAHSATDYLHIYDNLFRCMCNIDPILFPGDQATVTDSLHLLQAAEPLKAVPCVRRDIETHLLRTGSYLWQRVLKDVEYWADIGVRLRSPVIFRESMIRIAGLWNVPSAINKQTLINTANGVKLYDIADKKVKEQTQRKMEIEERLRTFFPRAMLHPPSSDPAVASPGRAFYANDVYYWHALSLVRQYIVKETMAGHGYSAGDGGSKFYNAIGTGGGAYCRAADLEEWHKKFDMTAKGRQRLRDSLNTVKEEMKGVVAELMVSRSNIARLPGDYPYLTYTEFKDEELPWYTASAFGVKCQALAALPRNTGNNGVGGPIMAQSPATPVSATAAGTISKSPPSSSPPKSGGKNSPEASQGSAKKRKLD
;
A
#
# COMPACT_ATOMS: atom_id res chain seq x y z
N MET A 1 -24.05 -20.49 18.46
CA MET A 1 -23.48 -20.54 17.09
C MET A 1 -24.64 -20.87 16.17
N PHE A 2 -25.00 -20.00 15.24
CA PHE A 2 -26.14 -20.23 14.34
C PHE A 2 -25.83 -21.39 13.40
N ASN A 3 -26.83 -22.20 13.06
CA ASN A 3 -26.71 -23.16 11.97
C ASN A 3 -26.87 -22.41 10.65
N PRO A 4 -25.81 -22.25 9.82
CA PRO A 4 -25.90 -21.49 8.57
C PRO A 4 -26.93 -22.08 7.60
N ALA A 5 -27.26 -23.37 7.72
CA ALA A 5 -28.25 -24.04 6.88
C ALA A 5 -29.69 -23.56 7.09
N GLN A 6 -29.97 -22.82 8.17
CA GLN A 6 -31.30 -22.26 8.43
C GLN A 6 -31.48 -20.87 7.80
N TYR A 7 -30.42 -20.23 7.30
CA TYR A 7 -30.53 -18.94 6.63
C TYR A 7 -31.27 -19.08 5.29
N PRO A 8 -32.17 -18.15 4.90
CA PRO A 8 -32.50 -16.86 5.53
C PRO A 8 -33.65 -16.91 6.57
N HIS A 9 -34.13 -18.10 6.94
CA HIS A 9 -35.31 -18.28 7.80
C HIS A 9 -34.98 -19.06 9.08
N PHE A 10 -34.36 -18.38 10.06
CA PHE A 10 -34.01 -19.03 11.32
C PHE A 10 -35.25 -19.45 12.12
N GLN A 11 -35.17 -20.63 12.74
CA GLN A 11 -36.21 -21.10 13.64
C GLN A 11 -36.22 -20.26 14.92
N GLY A 12 -37.40 -19.78 15.32
CA GLY A 12 -37.53 -18.92 16.49
C GLY A 12 -37.04 -17.48 16.27
N ALA A 13 -36.80 -17.07 15.03
CA ALA A 13 -36.56 -15.68 14.68
C ALA A 13 -37.69 -14.77 15.19
N ASP A 14 -37.35 -13.57 15.63
CA ASP A 14 -38.29 -12.59 16.19
C ASP A 14 -38.34 -11.29 15.36
N VAL A 15 -37.54 -11.20 14.30
CA VAL A 15 -37.58 -10.13 13.31
C VAL A 15 -37.91 -10.70 11.93
N PHE A 16 -38.86 -10.08 11.25
CA PHE A 16 -39.23 -10.37 9.86
C PHE A 16 -38.92 -9.15 8.99
N ILE A 17 -38.17 -9.36 7.92
CA ILE A 17 -37.86 -8.32 6.92
C ILE A 17 -38.47 -8.74 5.60
N LEU A 18 -39.22 -7.84 4.96
CA LEU A 18 -39.84 -8.04 3.64
C LEU A 18 -39.25 -7.09 2.61
N ALA A 19 -38.74 -7.67 1.53
CA ALA A 19 -38.33 -6.93 0.33
C ALA A 19 -39.52 -6.60 -0.59
N PRO A 20 -39.36 -5.56 -1.42
CA PRO A 20 -40.35 -5.21 -2.43
C PRO A 20 -40.68 -6.27 -3.46
N THR A 21 -39.71 -7.14 -3.73
CA THR A 21 -39.80 -8.26 -4.67
C THR A 21 -40.51 -9.47 -4.07
N GLY A 22 -40.83 -9.44 -2.77
CA GLY A 22 -41.42 -10.55 -2.03
C GLY A 22 -40.40 -11.43 -1.29
N ASP A 23 -39.10 -11.18 -1.45
CA ASP A 23 -38.07 -11.88 -0.68
C ASP A 23 -38.20 -11.56 0.82
N THR A 24 -37.94 -12.55 1.67
CA THR A 24 -38.13 -12.41 3.11
C THR A 24 -36.94 -12.97 3.89
N TRP A 25 -36.68 -12.37 5.05
CA TRP A 25 -35.67 -12.83 6.01
C TRP A 25 -36.29 -12.93 7.40
N ASN A 26 -36.09 -14.08 8.06
CA ASN A 26 -36.48 -14.26 9.47
C ASN A 26 -35.20 -14.32 10.30
N LEU A 27 -34.90 -13.22 11.00
CA LEU A 27 -33.65 -13.00 11.72
C LEU A 27 -33.90 -12.79 13.22
N HIS A 28 -32.83 -12.83 14.01
CA HIS A 28 -32.89 -12.57 15.45
C HIS A 28 -32.57 -11.10 15.76
N SER A 29 -33.41 -10.49 16.60
CA SER A 29 -33.30 -9.11 17.07
C SER A 29 -31.96 -8.84 17.75
N THR A 30 -31.48 -9.80 18.55
CA THR A 30 -30.18 -9.76 19.24
C THR A 30 -29.01 -9.72 18.27
N THR A 31 -29.09 -10.47 17.18
CA THR A 31 -28.05 -10.48 16.13
C THR A 31 -28.02 -9.14 15.41
N LEU A 32 -29.18 -8.66 14.95
CA LEU A 32 -29.28 -7.38 14.26
C LEU A 32 -28.85 -6.20 15.13
N SER A 33 -29.28 -6.15 16.40
CA SER A 33 -28.91 -5.08 17.33
C SER A 33 -27.42 -5.09 17.67
N SER A 34 -26.80 -6.27 17.79
CA SER A 34 -25.37 -6.38 18.04
C SER A 34 -24.51 -5.97 16.84
N ALA A 35 -25.00 -6.20 15.62
CA ALA A 35 -24.26 -5.93 14.39
C ALA A 35 -24.47 -4.51 13.85
N SER A 36 -25.62 -3.88 14.14
CA SER A 36 -25.99 -2.57 13.63
C SER A 36 -26.61 -1.71 14.72
N THR A 37 -26.01 -0.53 14.97
CA THR A 37 -26.56 0.42 15.93
C THR A 37 -27.91 0.98 15.47
N ILE A 38 -28.14 1.09 14.16
CA ILE A 38 -29.40 1.57 13.59
C ILE A 38 -30.51 0.55 13.81
N PHE A 39 -30.25 -0.75 13.58
CA PHE A 39 -31.23 -1.78 13.96
C PHE A 39 -31.46 -1.84 15.48
N SER A 40 -30.43 -1.63 16.29
CA SER A 40 -30.60 -1.51 17.75
C SER A 40 -31.54 -0.37 18.13
N GLU A 41 -31.44 0.78 17.44
CA GLU A 41 -32.32 1.94 17.64
C GLU A 41 -33.74 1.66 17.13
N PHE A 42 -33.90 1.06 15.94
CA PHE A 42 -35.21 0.67 15.45
C PHE A 42 -35.93 -0.31 16.38
N LEU A 43 -35.21 -1.28 16.95
CA LEU A 43 -35.78 -2.25 17.88
C LEU A 43 -36.14 -1.65 19.25
N SER A 44 -35.47 -0.58 19.67
CA SER A 44 -35.75 0.09 20.95
C SER A 44 -36.91 1.07 20.87
N ILE A 45 -37.05 1.79 19.74
CA ILE A 45 -38.12 2.76 19.52
C ILE A 45 -39.46 2.06 19.24
N ASN A 46 -39.44 0.93 18.54
CA ASN A 46 -40.66 0.26 18.09
C ASN A 46 -41.09 -0.86 19.06
N PRO A 47 -42.33 -0.82 19.57
CA PRO A 47 -42.81 -1.80 20.55
C PRO A 47 -42.93 -3.21 19.91
N PRO A 48 -42.50 -4.26 20.62
CA PRO A 48 -42.65 -5.63 20.13
C PRO A 48 -44.13 -6.01 20.03
N ALA A 49 -44.48 -6.80 19.02
CA ALA A 49 -45.80 -7.42 18.95
C ALA A 49 -46.03 -8.33 20.17
N ASN A 50 -47.24 -8.25 20.74
CA ASN A 50 -47.65 -9.16 21.81
C ASN A 50 -47.96 -10.54 21.22
N ILE A 51 -47.14 -11.54 21.56
CA ILE A 51 -47.31 -12.93 21.13
C ILE A 51 -47.98 -13.69 22.27
N THR A 52 -49.20 -14.16 22.04
CA THR A 52 -49.95 -14.91 23.06
C THR A 52 -49.35 -16.32 23.23
N PRO A 53 -49.53 -16.98 24.39
CA PRO A 53 -49.04 -18.34 24.62
C PRO A 53 -49.49 -19.33 23.53
N LYS A 54 -50.76 -19.24 23.13
CA LYS A 54 -51.31 -20.05 22.03
C LYS A 54 -50.62 -19.79 20.69
N GLN A 55 -50.29 -18.53 20.38
CA GLN A 55 -49.56 -18.19 19.16
C GLN A 55 -48.11 -18.68 19.20
N ARG A 56 -47.50 -18.71 20.39
CA ARG A 56 -46.17 -19.28 20.59
C ARG A 56 -46.17 -20.80 20.40
N ASP A 57 -47.21 -21.48 20.87
CA ASP A 57 -47.43 -22.92 20.64
C ASP A 57 -47.67 -23.20 19.14
N ASP A 58 -48.33 -22.28 18.43
CA ASP A 58 -48.48 -22.31 16.95
C ASP A 58 -47.19 -21.92 16.19
N GLY A 59 -46.05 -21.71 16.88
CA GLY A 59 -44.76 -21.39 16.27
C GLY A 59 -44.59 -19.94 15.80
N LYS A 60 -45.49 -19.02 16.16
CA LYS A 60 -45.35 -17.58 15.82
C LYS A 60 -44.39 -16.91 16.78
N THR A 61 -43.22 -16.53 16.28
CA THR A 61 -42.16 -15.90 17.09
C THR A 61 -41.83 -14.46 16.68
N ILE A 62 -42.38 -13.98 15.56
CA ILE A 62 -42.11 -12.64 15.02
C ILE A 62 -42.72 -11.54 15.89
N LYS A 63 -41.85 -10.69 16.44
CA LYS A 63 -42.19 -9.52 17.26
C LYS A 63 -42.06 -8.21 16.47
N TRP A 64 -41.07 -8.10 15.59
CA TRP A 64 -40.84 -6.90 14.78
C TRP A 64 -40.94 -7.23 13.30
N ARG A 65 -41.54 -6.32 12.53
CA ARG A 65 -41.64 -6.41 11.07
C ARG A 65 -41.07 -5.16 10.44
N PHE A 66 -40.20 -5.33 9.46
CA PHE A 66 -39.61 -4.25 8.67
C PHE A 66 -39.88 -4.48 7.19
N HIS A 67 -40.20 -3.40 6.48
CA HIS A 67 -40.30 -3.38 5.03
C HIS A 67 -39.11 -2.62 4.47
N MET A 68 -38.47 -3.21 3.47
CA MET A 68 -37.40 -2.58 2.71
C MET A 68 -38.00 -1.58 1.73
N LYS A 69 -37.51 -0.34 1.77
CA LYS A 69 -37.85 0.73 0.83
C LYS A 69 -36.62 1.06 -0.01
N PRO A 70 -36.54 0.60 -1.26
CA PRO A 70 -35.44 0.94 -2.13
C PRO A 70 -35.44 2.44 -2.42
N ASP A 71 -34.26 3.03 -2.54
CA ASP A 71 -34.11 4.40 -3.00
C ASP A 71 -34.64 4.54 -4.44
N ALA A 72 -34.86 5.79 -4.88
CA ALA A 72 -35.38 6.06 -6.23
C ALA A 72 -34.49 5.49 -7.37
N LYS A 73 -33.26 5.06 -7.06
CA LYS A 73 -32.31 4.47 -8.01
C LYS A 73 -32.19 2.95 -7.85
N GLY A 74 -32.90 2.33 -6.91
CA GLY A 74 -32.83 0.91 -6.59
C GLY A 74 -31.45 0.41 -6.15
N ARG A 75 -30.61 1.26 -5.55
CA ARG A 75 -29.23 0.93 -5.15
C ARG A 75 -29.08 0.61 -3.67
N PHE A 76 -29.82 1.33 -2.83
CA PHE A 76 -29.80 1.17 -1.38
C PHE A 76 -31.22 1.11 -0.86
N VAL A 77 -31.35 0.64 0.38
CA VAL A 77 -32.63 0.36 1.02
C VAL A 77 -32.68 1.05 2.37
N ASP A 78 -33.79 1.71 2.62
CA ASP A 78 -34.21 2.16 3.94
C ASP A 78 -35.19 1.15 4.57
N PHE A 79 -35.30 1.15 5.90
CA PHE A 79 -36.13 0.18 6.63
C PHE A 79 -37.28 0.89 7.34
N GLU A 80 -38.51 0.55 6.95
CA GLU A 80 -39.72 1.04 7.62
C GLU A 80 -40.26 -0.02 8.58
N PHE A 81 -40.48 0.36 9.83
CA PHE A 81 -41.19 -0.51 10.78
C PHE A 81 -42.69 -0.59 10.44
N VAL A 82 -43.22 -1.82 10.44
CA VAL A 82 -44.64 -2.06 10.19
C VAL A 82 -45.30 -2.58 11.45
N ALA A 83 -46.22 -1.76 11.98
CA ALA A 83 -46.97 -2.11 13.17
C ALA A 83 -47.80 -3.40 12.97
N PRO A 84 -47.98 -4.24 14.02
CA PRO A 84 -48.69 -5.51 13.91
C PRO A 84 -50.13 -5.39 13.37
N SER A 85 -50.81 -4.28 13.66
CA SER A 85 -52.17 -3.97 13.17
C SER A 85 -52.22 -3.71 11.67
N ALA A 86 -51.17 -3.10 11.11
CA ALA A 86 -51.06 -2.77 9.69
C ALA A 86 -50.44 -3.90 8.85
N ALA A 87 -49.77 -4.87 9.49
CA ALA A 87 -49.01 -5.91 8.80
C ALA A 87 -49.83 -6.75 7.79
N LYS A 88 -51.10 -7.05 8.09
CA LYS A 88 -51.96 -7.77 7.14
C LYS A 88 -52.28 -6.94 5.90
N GLN A 89 -52.56 -5.65 6.05
CA GLN A 89 -52.88 -4.75 4.92
C GLN A 89 -51.63 -4.34 4.14
N ALA A 90 -50.49 -4.19 4.80
CA ALA A 90 -49.25 -3.74 4.20
C ALA A 90 -48.62 -4.78 3.25
N ILE A 91 -48.87 -6.08 3.46
CA ILE A 91 -48.45 -7.14 2.52
C ILE A 91 -49.30 -7.08 1.24
N PHE A 92 -50.61 -6.80 1.35
CA PHE A 92 -51.51 -6.68 0.20
C PHE A 92 -51.35 -5.37 -0.59
N ASN A 93 -50.95 -4.28 0.08
CA ASN A 93 -50.72 -2.98 -0.54
C ASN A 93 -49.28 -2.77 -0.99
N PHE A 94 -48.45 -3.81 -0.91
CA PHE A 94 -47.06 -3.72 -1.32
C PHE A 94 -46.99 -3.66 -2.86
N THR A 95 -46.63 -2.50 -3.41
CA THR A 95 -46.43 -2.33 -4.86
C THR A 95 -45.07 -2.91 -5.24
N ALA A 96 -45.08 -4.01 -5.97
CA ALA A 96 -43.87 -4.59 -6.55
C ALA A 96 -43.15 -3.53 -7.42
N PHE A 97 -41.85 -3.36 -7.17
CA PHE A 97 -41.00 -2.46 -7.93
C PHE A 97 -40.26 -3.27 -9.00
N ASP A 98 -40.66 -3.13 -10.26
CA ASP A 98 -39.96 -3.74 -11.39
C ASP A 98 -38.80 -2.83 -11.83
N ALA A 99 -37.59 -3.18 -11.42
CA ALA A 99 -36.38 -2.69 -12.06
C ALA A 99 -35.41 -3.85 -12.23
N HIS A 100 -34.74 -3.92 -13.37
CA HIS A 100 -33.64 -4.85 -13.60
C HIS A 100 -32.47 -4.65 -12.61
N SER A 101 -32.45 -3.54 -11.84
CA SER A 101 -31.54 -3.28 -10.72
C SER A 101 -32.03 -3.84 -9.38
N ALA A 102 -33.24 -4.40 -9.32
CA ALA A 102 -33.82 -4.87 -8.07
C ALA A 102 -33.09 -6.11 -7.52
N THR A 103 -32.62 -6.98 -8.42
CA THR A 103 -31.87 -8.20 -8.06
C THR A 103 -30.51 -7.86 -7.43
N ASP A 104 -29.88 -6.76 -7.86
CA ASP A 104 -28.54 -6.38 -7.41
C ASP A 104 -28.54 -5.91 -5.95
N TYR A 105 -29.50 -5.06 -5.53
CA TYR A 105 -29.55 -4.62 -4.13
C TYR A 105 -29.96 -5.75 -3.20
N LEU A 106 -30.87 -6.64 -3.63
CA LEU A 106 -31.29 -7.79 -2.81
C LEU A 106 -30.12 -8.70 -2.49
N HIS A 107 -29.28 -8.97 -3.48
CA HIS A 107 -28.03 -9.71 -3.30
C HIS A 107 -27.10 -9.04 -2.29
N ILE A 108 -26.92 -7.72 -2.40
CA ILE A 108 -26.08 -6.94 -1.47
C ILE A 108 -26.62 -7.01 -0.04
N TYR A 109 -27.93 -6.84 0.16
CA TYR A 109 -28.55 -6.88 1.49
C TYR A 109 -28.65 -8.30 2.05
N ASP A 110 -28.83 -9.34 1.22
CA ASP A 110 -28.70 -10.75 1.64
C ASP A 110 -27.30 -10.99 2.21
N ASN A 111 -26.25 -10.58 1.48
CA ASN A 111 -24.87 -10.67 1.94
C ASN A 111 -24.61 -9.85 3.21
N LEU A 112 -25.24 -8.68 3.35
CA LEU A 112 -25.15 -7.90 4.58
C LEU A 112 -25.77 -8.66 5.77
N PHE A 113 -26.96 -9.23 5.62
CA PHE A 113 -27.60 -10.02 6.67
C PHE A 113 -26.82 -11.29 7.00
N ARG A 114 -26.20 -11.95 6.01
CA ARG A 114 -25.24 -13.04 6.24
C ARG A 114 -24.12 -12.59 7.15
N CYS A 115 -23.44 -11.49 6.82
CA CYS A 115 -22.35 -10.96 7.64
C CYS A 115 -22.81 -10.55 9.06
N MET A 116 -24.00 -9.94 9.20
CA MET A 116 -24.57 -9.66 10.53
C MET A 116 -24.79 -10.95 11.36
N CYS A 117 -25.08 -12.06 10.69
CA CYS A 117 -25.24 -13.38 11.29
C CYS A 117 -23.93 -14.17 11.42
N ASN A 118 -22.77 -13.56 11.13
CA ASN A 118 -21.45 -14.22 11.03
C ASN A 118 -21.42 -15.39 10.03
N ILE A 119 -22.13 -15.23 8.91
CA ILE A 119 -22.10 -16.12 7.75
C ILE A 119 -21.33 -15.40 6.64
N ASP A 120 -20.41 -16.10 5.99
CA ASP A 120 -19.61 -15.51 4.91
C ASP A 120 -20.53 -15.05 3.74
N PRO A 121 -20.26 -13.88 3.14
CA PRO A 121 -21.02 -13.39 2.00
C PRO A 121 -20.73 -14.23 0.75
N ILE A 122 -21.74 -14.39 -0.10
CA ILE A 122 -21.62 -15.06 -1.39
C ILE A 122 -21.44 -13.96 -2.44
N LEU A 123 -20.19 -13.63 -2.76
CA LEU A 123 -19.90 -12.59 -3.75
C LEU A 123 -19.95 -13.13 -5.18
N PHE A 124 -20.26 -12.26 -6.13
CA PHE A 124 -20.23 -12.63 -7.55
C PHE A 124 -18.82 -13.09 -7.99
N PRO A 125 -18.73 -14.18 -8.79
CA PRO A 125 -17.46 -14.74 -9.21
C PRO A 125 -16.74 -13.83 -10.21
N GLY A 126 -15.41 -13.81 -10.13
CA GLY A 126 -14.53 -13.04 -11.01
C GLY A 126 -14.03 -11.75 -10.35
N ASP A 127 -12.75 -11.43 -10.54
CA ASP A 127 -12.07 -10.38 -9.78
C ASP A 127 -12.77 -9.02 -9.82
N GLN A 128 -13.25 -8.60 -11.00
CA GLN A 128 -13.99 -7.36 -11.14
C GLN A 128 -15.30 -7.37 -10.37
N ALA A 129 -16.09 -8.43 -10.52
CA ALA A 129 -17.38 -8.56 -9.86
C ALA A 129 -17.20 -8.64 -8.35
N THR A 130 -16.24 -9.43 -7.87
CA THR A 130 -15.89 -9.54 -6.44
C THR A 130 -15.50 -8.19 -5.85
N VAL A 131 -14.66 -7.39 -6.53
CA VAL A 131 -14.30 -6.04 -6.05
C VAL A 131 -15.52 -5.13 -6.03
N THR A 132 -16.30 -5.06 -7.10
CA THR A 132 -17.49 -4.19 -7.17
C THR A 132 -18.52 -4.56 -6.11
N ASP A 133 -18.82 -5.85 -5.95
CA ASP A 133 -19.78 -6.38 -4.98
C ASP A 133 -19.32 -6.12 -3.54
N SER A 134 -18.02 -6.32 -3.26
CA SER A 134 -17.40 -5.97 -1.97
C SER A 134 -17.57 -4.48 -1.62
N LEU A 135 -17.39 -3.60 -2.61
CA LEU A 135 -17.55 -2.15 -2.40
C LEU A 135 -19.01 -1.75 -2.21
N HIS A 136 -19.95 -2.38 -2.93
CA HIS A 136 -21.38 -2.16 -2.72
C HIS A 136 -21.84 -2.67 -1.33
N LEU A 137 -21.34 -3.82 -0.89
CA LEU A 137 -21.58 -4.34 0.46
C LEU A 137 -21.06 -3.38 1.54
N LEU A 138 -19.87 -2.81 1.35
CA LEU A 138 -19.34 -1.78 2.25
C LEU A 138 -20.27 -0.56 2.30
N GLN A 139 -20.69 -0.06 1.13
CA GLN A 139 -21.59 1.10 1.02
C GLN A 139 -22.96 0.84 1.65
N ALA A 140 -23.52 -0.38 1.53
CA ALA A 140 -24.79 -0.74 2.16
C ALA A 140 -24.67 -0.86 3.69
N ALA A 141 -23.51 -1.26 4.20
CA ALA A 141 -23.26 -1.37 5.63
C ALA A 141 -23.09 -0.02 6.35
N GLU A 142 -22.63 1.02 5.64
CA GLU A 142 -22.39 2.37 6.17
C GLU A 142 -23.62 3.06 6.79
N PRO A 143 -24.76 3.22 6.09
CA PRO A 143 -25.92 3.90 6.64
C PRO A 143 -26.50 3.17 7.84
N LEU A 144 -26.37 1.83 7.87
CA LEU A 144 -26.80 0.99 8.99
C LEU A 144 -25.78 0.93 10.13
N LYS A 145 -24.63 1.62 10.01
CA LYS A 145 -23.51 1.57 10.96
C LYS A 145 -23.08 0.13 11.28
N ALA A 146 -23.10 -0.73 10.26
CA ALA A 146 -22.80 -2.16 10.34
C ALA A 146 -21.43 -2.53 9.75
N VAL A 147 -20.62 -1.55 9.35
CA VAL A 147 -19.27 -1.78 8.78
C VAL A 147 -18.40 -2.78 9.58
N PRO A 148 -18.44 -2.82 10.93
CA PRO A 148 -17.65 -3.80 11.69
C PRO A 148 -17.95 -5.26 11.39
N CYS A 149 -19.17 -5.64 10.95
CA CYS A 149 -19.49 -7.03 10.65
C CYS A 149 -19.02 -7.46 9.24
N VAL A 150 -18.98 -6.54 8.27
CA VAL A 150 -18.60 -6.88 6.88
C VAL A 150 -17.10 -6.75 6.59
N ARG A 151 -16.38 -5.94 7.38
CA ARG A 151 -15.02 -5.50 7.04
C ARG A 151 -14.01 -6.64 6.82
N ARG A 152 -14.05 -7.68 7.65
CA ARG A 152 -13.08 -8.79 7.61
C ARG A 152 -13.29 -9.61 6.34
N ASP A 153 -14.54 -9.90 6.02
CA ASP A 153 -14.89 -10.75 4.90
C ASP A 153 -14.62 -9.99 3.59
N ILE A 154 -15.00 -8.71 3.53
CA ILE A 154 -14.65 -7.82 2.41
C ILE A 154 -13.13 -7.75 2.19
N GLU A 155 -12.35 -7.48 3.24
CA GLU A 155 -10.88 -7.42 3.12
C GLU A 155 -10.31 -8.75 2.59
N THR A 156 -10.79 -9.86 3.13
CA THR A 156 -10.36 -11.20 2.71
C THR A 156 -10.64 -11.44 1.23
N HIS A 157 -11.85 -11.13 0.76
CA HIS A 157 -12.22 -11.29 -0.65
C HIS A 157 -11.44 -10.36 -1.57
N LEU A 158 -11.24 -9.10 -1.18
CA LEU A 158 -10.45 -8.13 -1.94
C LEU A 158 -9.00 -8.61 -2.11
N LEU A 159 -8.34 -9.01 -1.02
CA LEU A 159 -6.95 -9.46 -1.06
C LEU A 159 -6.77 -10.73 -1.90
N ARG A 160 -7.78 -11.60 -1.97
CA ARG A 160 -7.75 -12.80 -2.82
C ARG A 160 -7.74 -12.50 -4.32
N THR A 161 -8.24 -11.33 -4.76
CA THR A 161 -8.16 -10.91 -6.17
C THR A 161 -6.74 -10.49 -6.59
N GLY A 162 -5.80 -10.39 -5.64
CA GLY A 162 -4.37 -10.25 -5.89
C GLY A 162 -4.03 -9.06 -6.79
N SER A 163 -3.41 -9.33 -7.94
CA SER A 163 -2.96 -8.29 -8.88
C SER A 163 -4.08 -7.37 -9.36
N TYR A 164 -5.31 -7.87 -9.44
CA TYR A 164 -6.45 -7.06 -9.88
C TYR A 164 -6.78 -5.95 -8.88
N LEU A 165 -6.84 -6.26 -7.57
CA LEU A 165 -6.96 -5.26 -6.51
C LEU A 165 -5.85 -4.22 -6.63
N TRP A 166 -4.60 -4.66 -6.74
CA TRP A 166 -3.47 -3.74 -6.72
C TRP A 166 -3.45 -2.80 -7.93
N GLN A 167 -3.85 -3.26 -9.11
CA GLN A 167 -4.05 -2.37 -10.27
C GLN A 167 -5.13 -1.32 -10.01
N ARG A 168 -6.20 -1.65 -9.29
CA ARG A 168 -7.24 -0.69 -8.88
C ARG A 168 -6.70 0.31 -7.86
N VAL A 169 -5.94 -0.15 -6.86
CA VAL A 169 -5.27 0.71 -5.88
C VAL A 169 -4.34 1.71 -6.55
N LEU A 170 -3.56 1.31 -7.57
CA LEU A 170 -2.67 2.24 -8.26
C LEU A 170 -3.41 3.28 -9.12
N LYS A 171 -4.57 2.92 -9.67
CA LYS A 171 -5.38 3.81 -10.53
C LYS A 171 -6.17 4.83 -9.73
N ASP A 172 -6.81 4.40 -8.65
CA ASP A 172 -7.79 5.18 -7.88
C ASP A 172 -7.33 5.34 -6.42
N VAL A 173 -6.06 5.69 -6.22
CA VAL A 173 -5.37 5.61 -4.92
C VAL A 173 -6.04 6.43 -3.82
N GLU A 174 -6.64 7.56 -4.17
CA GLU A 174 -7.34 8.44 -3.24
C GLU A 174 -8.53 7.75 -2.59
N TYR A 175 -9.31 7.01 -3.39
CA TYR A 175 -10.46 6.25 -2.91
C TYR A 175 -10.01 5.01 -2.14
N TRP A 176 -8.97 4.32 -2.60
CA TRP A 176 -8.45 3.13 -1.92
C TRP A 176 -7.80 3.43 -0.58
N ALA A 177 -7.21 4.61 -0.40
CA ALA A 177 -6.75 5.06 0.91
C ALA A 177 -7.93 5.16 1.91
N ASP A 178 -9.05 5.75 1.50
CA ASP A 178 -10.27 5.85 2.31
C ASP A 178 -10.95 4.50 2.54
N ILE A 179 -11.02 3.63 1.53
CA ILE A 179 -11.50 2.24 1.67
C ILE A 179 -10.63 1.50 2.70
N GLY A 180 -9.31 1.67 2.65
CA GLY A 180 -8.38 1.13 3.64
C GLY A 180 -8.73 1.55 5.07
N VAL A 181 -9.15 2.81 5.27
CA VAL A 181 -9.63 3.33 6.57
C VAL A 181 -10.95 2.70 6.99
N ARG A 182 -11.93 2.65 6.09
CA ARG A 182 -13.27 2.09 6.38
C ARG A 182 -13.21 0.60 6.72
N LEU A 183 -12.43 -0.16 5.97
CA LEU A 183 -12.16 -1.58 6.26
C LEU A 183 -11.22 -1.77 7.44
N ARG A 184 -10.53 -0.70 7.87
CA ARG A 184 -9.36 -0.72 8.74
C ARG A 184 -8.34 -1.80 8.37
N SER A 185 -8.04 -1.87 7.08
CA SER A 185 -7.05 -2.77 6.47
C SER A 185 -5.68 -2.07 6.44
N PRO A 186 -4.71 -2.51 7.27
CA PRO A 186 -3.37 -1.90 7.25
C PRO A 186 -2.68 -2.09 5.90
N VAL A 187 -2.93 -3.20 5.21
CA VAL A 187 -2.28 -3.53 3.94
C VAL A 187 -2.74 -2.57 2.84
N ILE A 188 -4.06 -2.44 2.64
CA ILE A 188 -4.62 -1.55 1.60
C ILE A 188 -4.27 -0.09 1.90
N PHE A 189 -4.37 0.32 3.18
CA PHE A 189 -4.02 1.67 3.60
C PHE A 189 -2.55 2.00 3.33
N ARG A 190 -1.61 1.14 3.77
CA ARG A 190 -0.17 1.36 3.61
C ARG A 190 0.22 1.50 2.15
N GLU A 191 -0.23 0.58 1.30
CA GLU A 191 0.09 0.62 -0.14
C GLU A 191 -0.43 1.90 -0.79
N SER A 192 -1.66 2.29 -0.48
CA SER A 192 -2.26 3.52 -1.00
C SER A 192 -1.49 4.76 -0.53
N MET A 193 -1.16 4.82 0.76
CA MET A 193 -0.46 5.96 1.35
C MET A 193 1.01 6.06 0.94
N ILE A 194 1.69 4.94 0.67
CA ILE A 194 3.05 4.94 0.10
C ILE A 194 3.03 5.63 -1.27
N ARG A 195 2.05 5.30 -2.12
CA ARG A 195 1.89 5.91 -3.44
C ARG A 195 1.51 7.39 -3.34
N ILE A 196 0.55 7.75 -2.48
CA ILE A 196 0.16 9.15 -2.25
C ILE A 196 1.36 9.99 -1.80
N ALA A 197 2.14 9.51 -0.82
CA ALA A 197 3.32 10.23 -0.33
C ALA A 197 4.41 10.33 -1.40
N GLY A 198 4.66 9.25 -2.16
CA GLY A 198 5.67 9.23 -3.21
C GLY A 198 5.37 10.14 -4.39
N LEU A 199 4.09 10.31 -4.72
CA LEU A 199 3.61 11.12 -5.86
C LEU A 199 3.09 12.51 -5.44
N TRP A 200 3.24 12.90 -4.17
CA TRP A 200 2.62 14.11 -3.62
C TRP A 200 2.99 15.41 -4.34
N ASN A 201 4.21 15.47 -4.88
CA ASN A 201 4.76 16.62 -5.59
C ASN A 201 4.71 16.47 -7.11
N VAL A 202 4.29 15.32 -7.63
CA VAL A 202 4.16 15.08 -9.07
C VAL A 202 2.85 15.72 -9.54
N PRO A 203 2.90 16.72 -10.44
CA PRO A 203 1.69 17.36 -10.94
C PRO A 203 0.75 16.35 -11.58
N SER A 204 -0.53 16.43 -11.25
CA SER A 204 -1.61 15.59 -11.79
C SER A 204 -1.51 14.09 -11.52
N ALA A 205 -0.51 13.61 -10.76
CA ALA A 205 -0.41 12.20 -10.40
C ALA A 205 -1.33 11.80 -9.25
N ILE A 206 -1.58 12.73 -8.32
CA ILE A 206 -2.52 12.58 -7.21
C ILE A 206 -3.51 13.75 -7.25
N ASN A 207 -4.80 13.45 -7.24
CA ASN A 207 -5.86 14.43 -7.12
C ASN A 207 -6.15 14.72 -5.64
N LYS A 208 -5.44 15.71 -5.08
CA LYS A 208 -5.59 16.12 -3.67
C LYS A 208 -7.02 16.54 -3.32
N GLN A 209 -7.77 17.13 -4.27
CA GLN A 209 -9.16 17.51 -4.04
C GLN A 209 -10.05 16.27 -3.93
N THR A 210 -9.86 15.27 -4.80
CA THR A 210 -10.56 13.99 -4.71
C THR A 210 -10.27 13.31 -3.38
N LEU A 211 -9.00 13.30 -2.94
CA LEU A 211 -8.63 12.74 -1.64
C LEU A 211 -9.38 13.42 -0.49
N ILE A 212 -9.39 14.75 -0.44
CA ILE A 212 -10.08 15.53 0.60
C ILE A 212 -11.60 15.28 0.60
N ASN A 213 -12.20 15.07 -0.58
CA ASN A 213 -13.63 14.86 -0.73
C ASN A 213 -14.10 13.46 -0.29
N THR A 214 -13.18 12.54 0.06
CA THR A 214 -13.55 11.22 0.62
C THR A 214 -14.01 11.34 2.08
N ALA A 215 -14.67 10.30 2.60
CA ALA A 215 -15.24 10.30 3.96
C ALA A 215 -14.19 10.58 5.04
N ASN A 216 -12.97 10.04 4.90
CA ASN A 216 -11.84 10.27 5.80
C ASN A 216 -10.77 11.20 5.20
N GLY A 217 -11.12 11.96 4.16
CA GLY A 217 -10.18 12.66 3.29
C GLY A 217 -9.29 13.69 3.98
N VAL A 218 -9.85 14.51 4.88
CA VAL A 218 -9.08 15.50 5.64
C VAL A 218 -8.00 14.83 6.49
N LYS A 219 -8.34 13.76 7.20
CA LYS A 219 -7.39 13.01 8.02
C LYS A 219 -6.31 12.33 7.18
N LEU A 220 -6.69 11.76 6.03
CA LEU A 220 -5.74 11.17 5.08
C LEU A 220 -4.77 12.21 4.53
N TYR A 221 -5.27 13.39 4.18
CA TYR A 221 -4.48 14.51 3.71
C TYR A 221 -3.46 14.95 4.76
N ASP A 222 -3.88 15.11 6.03
CA ASP A 222 -2.98 15.52 7.12
C ASP A 222 -1.87 14.50 7.38
N ILE A 223 -2.20 13.20 7.35
CA ILE A 223 -1.23 12.11 7.50
C ILE A 223 -0.23 12.14 6.34
N ALA A 224 -0.71 12.28 5.10
CA ALA A 224 0.14 12.35 3.93
C ALA A 224 1.07 13.57 3.97
N ASP A 225 0.53 14.75 4.25
CA ASP A 225 1.28 16.01 4.31
C ASP A 225 2.37 15.97 5.39
N LYS A 226 2.03 15.48 6.59
CA LYS A 226 3.01 15.27 7.66
C LYS A 226 4.12 14.32 7.20
N LYS A 227 3.76 13.19 6.60
CA LYS A 227 4.74 12.19 6.13
C LYS A 227 5.64 12.75 5.03
N VAL A 228 5.10 13.51 4.11
CA VAL A 228 5.86 14.14 3.01
C VAL A 228 6.84 15.19 3.56
N LYS A 229 6.45 15.95 4.59
CA LYS A 229 7.37 16.88 5.28
C LYS A 229 8.53 16.15 5.95
N GLU A 230 8.25 15.06 6.68
CA GLU A 230 9.28 14.20 7.28
C GLU A 230 10.25 13.65 6.23
N GLN A 231 9.70 13.16 5.11
CA GLN A 231 10.50 12.67 3.98
C GLN A 231 11.35 13.76 3.34
N THR A 232 10.79 14.95 3.20
CA THR A 232 11.51 16.08 2.60
C THR A 232 12.71 16.46 3.46
N GLN A 233 12.52 16.55 4.78
CA GLN A 233 13.60 16.78 5.73
C GLN A 233 14.67 15.68 5.63
N ARG A 234 14.26 14.40 5.59
CA ARG A 234 15.20 13.29 5.48
C ARG A 234 15.99 13.31 4.17
N LYS A 235 15.35 13.65 3.06
CA LYS A 235 16.01 13.81 1.76
C LYS A 235 17.03 14.96 1.76
N MET A 236 16.71 16.08 2.42
CA MET A 236 17.66 17.20 2.59
C MET A 236 18.92 16.75 3.35
N GLU A 237 18.75 16.00 4.45
CA GLU A 237 19.87 15.43 5.22
C GLU A 237 20.72 14.47 4.37
N ILE A 238 20.07 13.63 3.57
CA ILE A 238 20.77 12.69 2.66
C ILE A 238 21.56 13.46 1.61
N GLU A 239 21.01 14.53 1.04
CA GLU A 239 21.72 15.37 0.09
C GLU A 239 22.90 16.13 0.71
N GLU A 240 22.76 16.60 1.94
CA GLU A 240 23.89 17.16 2.69
C GLU A 240 24.99 16.12 2.89
N ARG A 241 24.63 14.90 3.28
CA ARG A 241 25.56 13.78 3.40
C ARG A 241 26.21 13.45 2.05
N LEU A 242 25.47 13.47 0.94
CA LEU A 242 26.03 13.24 -0.40
C LEU A 242 27.13 14.26 -0.75
N ARG A 243 26.97 15.53 -0.33
CA ARG A 243 27.98 16.58 -0.56
C ARG A 243 29.19 16.45 0.35
N THR A 244 28.99 16.02 1.60
CA THR A 244 30.05 15.94 2.62
C THR A 244 30.70 14.56 2.74
N PHE A 245 30.17 13.54 2.05
CA PHE A 245 30.65 12.16 2.10
C PHE A 245 32.13 12.02 1.72
N PHE A 246 32.86 11.21 2.47
CA PHE A 246 34.23 10.80 2.17
C PHE A 246 34.31 9.27 2.05
N PRO A 247 34.79 8.73 0.92
CA PRO A 247 35.04 7.30 0.73
C PRO A 247 36.02 6.77 1.78
N ARG A 248 35.77 5.57 2.28
CA ARG A 248 36.64 4.87 3.25
C ARG A 248 38.04 4.69 2.72
N ALA A 249 38.19 4.45 1.42
CA ALA A 249 39.50 4.35 0.77
C ALA A 249 40.38 5.61 0.92
N MET A 250 39.78 6.77 1.23
CA MET A 250 40.46 8.05 1.45
C MET A 250 40.65 8.38 2.94
N LEU A 251 40.05 7.60 3.84
CA LEU A 251 40.12 7.85 5.28
C LEU A 251 41.37 7.20 5.85
N HIS A 252 42.22 8.03 6.46
CA HIS A 252 43.44 7.58 7.13
C HIS A 252 43.30 7.88 8.63
N PRO A 253 42.59 7.02 9.39
CA PRO A 253 42.42 7.23 10.81
C PRO A 253 43.78 7.20 11.52
N PRO A 254 43.95 7.95 12.63
CA PRO A 254 45.17 7.86 13.44
C PRO A 254 45.37 6.41 13.86
N SER A 255 46.58 5.89 13.64
CA SER A 255 46.93 4.57 14.17
C SER A 255 46.86 4.61 15.69
N SER A 256 46.27 3.58 16.30
CA SER A 256 46.30 3.35 17.75
C SER A 256 47.70 2.96 18.25
N ASP A 257 48.58 2.56 17.33
CA ASP A 257 49.98 2.27 17.60
C ASP A 257 50.85 3.51 17.32
N PRO A 258 51.49 4.11 18.34
CA PRO A 258 52.37 5.28 18.19
C PRO A 258 53.64 4.99 17.36
N ALA A 259 53.94 3.72 17.06
CA ALA A 259 55.06 3.34 16.17
C ALA A 259 54.69 3.37 14.67
N VAL A 260 53.39 3.38 14.33
CA VAL A 260 52.93 3.49 12.94
C VAL A 260 52.97 4.96 12.55
N ALA A 261 53.90 5.31 11.66
CA ALA A 261 54.08 6.67 11.20
C ALA A 261 52.80 7.25 10.57
N SER A 262 52.47 8.49 10.96
CA SER A 262 51.43 9.27 10.30
C SER A 262 51.67 9.33 8.78
N PRO A 263 50.62 9.24 7.93
CA PRO A 263 50.78 9.22 6.48
C PRO A 263 51.59 10.42 5.97
N GLY A 264 52.73 10.14 5.34
CA GLY A 264 53.59 11.15 4.73
C GLY A 264 53.08 11.62 3.36
N ARG A 265 53.74 12.64 2.79
CA ARG A 265 53.40 13.22 1.47
C ARG A 265 53.23 12.19 0.35
N ALA A 266 54.12 11.20 0.29
CA ALA A 266 54.10 10.17 -0.77
C ALA A 266 52.85 9.28 -0.70
N PHE A 267 52.30 9.09 0.50
CA PHE A 267 51.08 8.31 0.71
C PHE A 267 49.87 9.06 0.14
N TYR A 268 49.72 10.35 0.50
CA TYR A 268 48.65 11.21 -0.05
C TYR A 268 48.76 11.44 -1.57
N ALA A 269 49.96 11.36 -2.14
CA ALA A 269 50.13 11.43 -3.60
C ALA A 269 49.40 10.29 -4.33
N ASN A 270 49.23 9.12 -3.69
CA ASN A 270 48.47 8.01 -4.27
C ASN A 270 46.95 8.26 -4.26
N ASP A 271 46.46 9.11 -3.34
CA ASP A 271 45.04 9.45 -3.20
C ASP A 271 44.58 10.48 -4.23
N VAL A 272 45.48 11.06 -5.02
CA VAL A 272 45.14 12.12 -5.99
C VAL A 272 44.00 11.71 -6.93
N TYR A 273 43.96 10.43 -7.35
CA TYR A 273 42.89 9.91 -8.21
C TYR A 273 41.56 9.81 -7.47
N TYR A 274 41.57 9.49 -6.18
CA TYR A 274 40.37 9.50 -5.35
C TYR A 274 39.86 10.92 -5.10
N TRP A 275 40.75 11.89 -4.85
CA TRP A 275 40.36 13.30 -4.72
C TRP A 275 39.75 13.86 -6.02
N HIS A 276 40.31 13.50 -7.17
CA HIS A 276 39.71 13.85 -8.47
C HIS A 276 38.36 13.17 -8.69
N ALA A 277 38.25 11.86 -8.44
CA ALA A 277 37.00 11.12 -8.54
C ALA A 277 35.90 11.71 -7.63
N LEU A 278 36.24 11.99 -6.37
CA LEU A 278 35.34 12.61 -5.42
C LEU A 278 34.87 14.00 -5.87
N SER A 279 35.79 14.79 -6.43
CA SER A 279 35.46 16.11 -6.99
C SER A 279 34.47 16.02 -8.14
N LEU A 280 34.67 15.08 -9.08
CA LEU A 280 33.76 14.85 -10.21
C LEU A 280 32.36 14.42 -9.73
N VAL A 281 32.29 13.50 -8.77
CA VAL A 281 31.02 13.03 -8.20
C VAL A 281 30.30 14.17 -7.46
N ARG A 282 31.02 14.95 -6.65
CA ARG A 282 30.44 16.11 -5.95
C ARG A 282 29.97 17.18 -6.92
N GLN A 283 30.71 17.46 -7.99
CA GLN A 283 30.28 18.39 -9.03
C GLN A 283 28.98 17.93 -9.69
N TYR A 284 28.84 16.63 -9.99
CA TYR A 284 27.58 16.08 -10.47
C TYR A 284 26.45 16.28 -9.45
N ILE A 285 26.65 15.91 -8.19
CA ILE A 285 25.65 16.08 -7.12
C ILE A 285 25.21 17.54 -6.99
N VAL A 286 26.17 18.47 -6.95
CA VAL A 286 25.89 19.91 -6.84
C VAL A 286 25.14 20.39 -8.07
N LYS A 287 25.56 20.00 -9.28
CA LYS A 287 24.87 20.37 -10.53
C LYS A 287 23.42 19.89 -10.53
N GLU A 288 23.17 18.63 -10.21
CA GLU A 288 21.82 18.06 -10.22
C GLU A 288 20.93 18.67 -9.12
N THR A 289 21.47 18.89 -7.91
CA THR A 289 20.71 19.50 -6.82
C THR A 289 20.42 20.98 -7.09
N MET A 290 21.36 21.74 -7.67
CA MET A 290 21.13 23.12 -8.12
C MET A 290 20.16 23.24 -9.29
N ALA A 291 20.11 22.22 -10.17
CA ALA A 291 19.11 22.12 -11.23
C ALA A 291 17.71 21.75 -10.70
N GLY A 292 17.55 21.53 -9.40
CA GLY A 292 16.28 21.16 -8.78
C GLY A 292 15.89 19.70 -9.00
N HIS A 293 16.85 18.81 -9.32
CA HIS A 293 16.60 17.38 -9.48
C HIS A 293 16.67 16.58 -8.18
N GLY A 294 16.96 17.24 -7.05
CA GLY A 294 17.00 16.64 -5.71
C GLY A 294 15.62 16.53 -5.06
N TYR A 295 15.54 16.77 -3.75
CA TYR A 295 14.34 16.62 -2.92
C TYR A 295 13.17 17.50 -3.40
N SER A 296 13.48 18.64 -4.04
CA SER A 296 12.52 19.62 -4.55
C SER A 296 12.01 19.29 -5.96
N ALA A 297 12.52 18.24 -6.60
CA ALA A 297 12.10 17.86 -7.95
C ALA A 297 10.63 17.43 -7.98
N GLY A 298 10.01 17.57 -9.16
CA GLY A 298 8.63 17.12 -9.38
C GLY A 298 8.43 15.62 -9.11
N ASP A 299 9.43 14.78 -9.40
CA ASP A 299 9.43 13.34 -9.09
C ASP A 299 9.94 13.02 -7.67
N GLY A 300 10.06 14.04 -6.81
CA GLY A 300 10.58 13.94 -5.46
C GLY A 300 12.03 13.47 -5.37
N GLY A 301 12.80 13.67 -6.46
CA GLY A 301 14.20 13.27 -6.61
C GLY A 301 14.38 11.81 -7.03
N SER A 302 13.30 11.11 -7.41
CA SER A 302 13.32 9.69 -7.71
C SER A 302 14.41 9.34 -8.74
N LYS A 303 14.47 10.04 -9.87
CA LYS A 303 15.50 9.80 -10.90
C LYS A 303 16.92 10.04 -10.38
N PHE A 304 17.12 11.13 -9.66
CA PHE A 304 18.42 11.51 -9.12
C PHE A 304 18.95 10.48 -8.12
N TYR A 305 18.16 10.11 -7.11
CA TYR A 305 18.58 9.12 -6.11
C TYR A 305 18.74 7.72 -6.73
N ASN A 306 17.88 7.33 -7.68
CA ASN A 306 18.05 6.07 -8.41
C ASN A 306 19.35 6.04 -9.23
N ALA A 307 19.76 7.16 -9.83
CA ALA A 307 21.03 7.22 -10.54
C ALA A 307 22.22 7.00 -9.59
N ILE A 308 22.18 7.59 -8.39
CA ILE A 308 23.20 7.37 -7.36
C ILE A 308 23.17 5.92 -6.85
N GLY A 309 21.99 5.39 -6.51
CA GLY A 309 21.83 4.03 -5.99
C GLY A 309 22.20 2.94 -7.00
N THR A 310 21.96 3.18 -8.30
CA THR A 310 22.40 2.29 -9.38
C THR A 310 23.92 2.32 -9.53
N GLY A 311 24.54 3.49 -9.36
CA GLY A 311 25.98 3.67 -9.56
C GLY A 311 26.42 3.40 -10.99
N GLY A 312 27.69 3.01 -11.18
CA GLY A 312 28.22 2.60 -12.48
C GLY A 312 27.89 3.59 -13.60
N GLY A 313 27.40 3.13 -14.76
CA GLY A 313 27.09 3.99 -15.91
C GLY A 313 25.90 4.96 -15.75
N ALA A 314 25.24 5.03 -14.60
CA ALA A 314 24.05 5.86 -14.43
C ALA A 314 24.36 7.38 -14.46
N TYR A 315 25.50 7.78 -13.88
CA TYR A 315 26.00 9.16 -13.83
C TYR A 315 27.52 9.19 -13.91
N CYS A 316 28.13 10.34 -14.26
CA CYS A 316 29.57 10.47 -14.52
C CYS A 316 30.05 9.33 -15.45
N ARG A 317 29.48 9.29 -16.67
CA ARG A 317 29.70 8.23 -17.65
C ARG A 317 31.08 8.35 -18.28
N ALA A 318 31.56 7.27 -18.88
CA ALA A 318 32.80 7.29 -19.65
C ALA A 318 32.78 8.40 -20.73
N ALA A 319 31.64 8.59 -21.40
CA ALA A 319 31.48 9.67 -22.38
C ALA A 319 31.62 11.08 -21.78
N ASP A 320 31.10 11.31 -20.56
CA ASP A 320 31.22 12.59 -19.86
C ASP A 320 32.69 12.87 -19.50
N LEU A 321 33.45 11.82 -19.20
CA LEU A 321 34.88 11.92 -18.89
C LEU A 321 35.73 12.20 -20.13
N GLU A 322 35.32 11.81 -21.33
CA GLU A 322 36.09 12.11 -22.55
C GLU A 322 36.19 13.61 -22.81
N GLU A 323 35.12 14.38 -22.55
CA GLU A 323 35.19 15.85 -22.63
C GLU A 323 36.10 16.43 -21.55
N TRP A 324 36.05 15.87 -20.34
CA TRP A 324 36.93 16.27 -19.25
C TRP A 324 38.40 16.00 -19.56
N HIS A 325 38.72 14.85 -20.15
CA HIS A 325 40.08 14.47 -20.55
C HIS A 325 40.67 15.37 -21.65
N LYS A 326 39.84 16.05 -22.45
CA LYS A 326 40.32 17.08 -23.38
C LYS A 326 40.85 18.33 -22.67
N LYS A 327 40.32 18.62 -21.48
CA LYS A 327 40.72 19.78 -20.66
C LYS A 327 41.88 19.41 -19.71
N PHE A 328 41.94 18.15 -19.29
CA PHE A 328 42.95 17.62 -18.37
C PHE A 328 43.61 16.39 -19.00
N ASP A 329 44.73 16.61 -19.71
CA ASP A 329 45.44 15.53 -20.38
C ASP A 329 46.04 14.54 -19.37
N MET A 330 45.97 13.26 -19.71
CA MET A 330 46.37 12.15 -18.85
C MET A 330 46.83 10.97 -19.69
N THR A 331 47.85 10.25 -19.20
CA THR A 331 48.26 8.97 -19.78
C THR A 331 47.12 7.95 -19.76
N ALA A 332 47.13 6.97 -20.66
CA ALA A 332 46.12 5.90 -20.68
C ALA A 332 46.00 5.17 -19.32
N LYS A 333 47.14 4.94 -18.66
CA LYS A 333 47.18 4.34 -17.31
C LYS A 333 46.55 5.26 -16.26
N GLY A 334 46.80 6.57 -16.33
CA GLY A 334 46.19 7.56 -15.45
C GLY A 334 44.67 7.65 -15.63
N ARG A 335 44.19 7.63 -16.89
CA ARG A 335 42.74 7.58 -17.19
C ARG A 335 42.08 6.33 -16.61
N GLN A 336 42.73 5.18 -16.72
CA GLN A 336 42.22 3.94 -16.13
C GLN A 336 42.16 4.03 -14.60
N ARG A 337 43.23 4.50 -13.93
CA ARG A 337 43.26 4.68 -12.48
C ARG A 337 42.16 5.62 -11.99
N LEU A 338 41.91 6.73 -12.68
CA LEU A 338 40.82 7.65 -12.35
C LEU A 338 39.46 6.96 -12.46
N ARG A 339 39.22 6.16 -13.52
CA ARG A 339 37.98 5.41 -13.70
C ARG A 339 37.77 4.38 -12.59
N ASP A 340 38.83 3.68 -12.19
CA ASP A 340 38.77 2.71 -11.09
C ASP A 340 38.41 3.41 -9.77
N SER A 341 39.12 4.49 -9.42
CA SER A 341 38.81 5.31 -8.24
C SER A 341 37.39 5.87 -8.28
N LEU A 342 36.93 6.35 -9.45
CA LEU A 342 35.57 6.85 -9.64
C LEU A 342 34.52 5.78 -9.36
N ASN A 343 34.73 4.56 -9.86
CA ASN A 343 33.81 3.45 -9.59
C ASN A 343 33.78 3.13 -8.09
N THR A 344 34.93 3.08 -7.41
CA THR A 344 34.98 2.89 -5.95
C THR A 344 34.19 3.97 -5.21
N VAL A 345 34.40 5.26 -5.52
CA VAL A 345 33.65 6.36 -4.90
C VAL A 345 32.14 6.19 -5.12
N LYS A 346 31.72 5.81 -6.32
CA LYS A 346 30.31 5.64 -6.68
C LYS A 346 29.67 4.46 -5.97
N GLU A 347 30.38 3.34 -5.84
CA GLU A 347 29.91 2.18 -5.08
C GLU A 347 29.72 2.51 -3.60
N GLU A 348 30.66 3.23 -2.99
CA GLU A 348 30.50 3.66 -1.61
C GLU A 348 29.37 4.70 -1.43
N MET A 349 29.16 5.57 -2.43
CA MET A 349 28.08 6.57 -2.41
C MET A 349 26.68 5.94 -2.41
N LYS A 350 26.51 4.72 -2.93
CA LYS A 350 25.24 3.98 -2.85
C LYS A 350 24.76 3.84 -1.41
N GLY A 351 25.70 3.64 -0.47
CA GLY A 351 25.39 3.52 0.95
C GLY A 351 24.75 4.77 1.56
N VAL A 352 24.94 5.95 0.96
CA VAL A 352 24.34 7.21 1.43
C VAL A 352 22.85 7.28 1.09
N VAL A 353 22.45 6.76 -0.08
CA VAL A 353 21.05 6.77 -0.55
C VAL A 353 20.32 5.44 -0.31
N ALA A 354 21.00 4.43 0.24
CA ALA A 354 20.46 3.08 0.41
C ALA A 354 19.10 3.04 1.09
N GLU A 355 18.86 3.90 2.09
CA GLU A 355 17.58 4.05 2.78
C GLU A 355 16.43 4.40 1.83
N LEU A 356 16.68 5.28 0.85
CA LEU A 356 15.68 5.69 -0.15
C LEU A 356 15.38 4.61 -1.19
N MET A 357 16.29 3.65 -1.35
CA MET A 357 16.18 2.56 -2.33
C MET A 357 15.41 1.36 -1.78
N VAL A 358 15.04 1.36 -0.50
CA VAL A 358 14.19 0.32 0.08
C VAL A 358 12.79 0.41 -0.52
N SER A 359 12.31 -0.69 -1.13
CA SER A 359 10.93 -0.76 -1.56
C SER A 359 10.05 -1.30 -0.44
N ARG A 360 9.09 -0.48 0.01
CA ARG A 360 8.07 -0.87 1.01
C ARG A 360 6.71 -1.15 0.38
N SER A 361 6.58 -1.01 -0.94
CA SER A 361 5.37 -1.36 -1.67
C SER A 361 5.48 -2.78 -2.21
N ASN A 362 4.42 -3.58 -2.04
CA ASN A 362 4.33 -4.93 -2.58
C ASN A 362 3.74 -4.95 -4.00
N ILE A 363 3.48 -3.79 -4.58
CA ILE A 363 2.78 -3.64 -5.85
C ILE A 363 3.77 -3.34 -6.98
N ALA A 364 3.70 -4.12 -8.06
CA ALA A 364 4.40 -3.81 -9.29
C ALA A 364 3.80 -2.56 -9.95
N ARG A 365 4.66 -1.63 -10.38
CA ARG A 365 4.23 -0.40 -11.06
C ARG A 365 3.47 -0.70 -12.35
N LEU A 366 2.57 0.21 -12.72
CA LEU A 366 1.89 0.14 -14.01
C LEU A 366 2.87 0.44 -15.16
N PRO A 367 2.64 -0.10 -16.37
CA PRO A 367 3.36 0.33 -17.56
C PRO A 367 3.17 1.83 -17.79
N GLY A 368 4.27 2.59 -17.90
CA GLY A 368 4.23 4.05 -18.08
C GLY A 368 3.92 4.86 -16.82
N ASP A 369 3.94 4.24 -15.64
CA ASP A 369 3.71 4.93 -14.37
C ASP A 369 4.81 5.95 -14.04
N TYR A 370 4.48 6.92 -13.17
CA TYR A 370 5.41 7.94 -12.74
C TYR A 370 6.58 7.35 -11.94
N PRO A 371 7.81 7.89 -12.06
CA PRO A 371 8.89 7.54 -11.16
C PRO A 371 8.67 8.19 -9.79
N TYR A 372 8.56 7.37 -8.74
CA TYR A 372 8.55 7.84 -7.36
C TYR A 372 9.35 6.92 -6.44
N LEU A 373 9.62 7.34 -5.22
CA LEU A 373 10.28 6.51 -4.20
C LEU A 373 9.22 5.79 -3.35
N THR A 374 9.49 4.54 -3.02
CA THR A 374 8.56 3.67 -2.26
C THR A 374 9.08 3.34 -0.85
N TYR A 375 10.02 4.12 -0.33
CA TYR A 375 10.69 3.86 0.96
C TYR A 375 9.85 4.21 2.19
N THR A 376 8.72 4.90 1.99
CA THR A 376 7.82 5.33 3.05
C THR A 376 7.36 4.16 3.89
N GLU A 377 7.50 4.27 5.21
CA GLU A 377 6.99 3.30 6.18
C GLU A 377 5.90 3.95 7.04
N PHE A 378 4.74 3.31 7.13
CA PHE A 378 3.65 3.72 8.01
C PHE A 378 3.52 2.71 9.16
N LYS A 379 3.82 3.15 10.37
CA LYS A 379 3.74 2.34 11.58
C LYS A 379 2.30 2.16 12.05
N ASP A 380 2.06 1.20 12.94
CA ASP A 380 0.72 0.91 13.44
C ASP A 380 0.11 2.10 14.20
N GLU A 381 0.94 2.90 14.88
CA GLU A 381 0.50 4.09 15.61
C GLU A 381 0.04 5.24 14.70
N GLU A 382 0.43 5.19 13.42
CA GLU A 382 0.07 6.18 12.41
C GLU A 382 -1.24 5.80 11.69
N LEU A 383 -1.79 4.62 11.95
CA LEU A 383 -3.04 4.18 11.34
C LEU A 383 -4.22 5.01 11.89
N PRO A 384 -5.13 5.50 11.02
CA PRO A 384 -6.24 6.36 11.46
C PRO A 384 -7.17 5.77 12.52
N TRP A 385 -7.19 4.45 12.65
CA TRP A 385 -8.04 3.72 13.58
C TRP A 385 -7.28 3.14 14.77
N TYR A 386 -5.99 3.48 14.93
CA TYR A 386 -5.20 3.05 16.06
C TYR A 386 -5.81 3.58 17.37
N THR A 387 -6.03 2.69 18.33
CA THR A 387 -6.43 3.04 19.69
C THR A 387 -5.37 2.50 20.66
N ALA A 388 -4.71 3.39 21.41
CA ALA A 388 -3.62 3.03 22.32
C ALA A 388 -4.01 1.99 23.39
N SER A 389 -5.32 1.79 23.63
CA SER A 389 -5.87 0.82 24.58
C SER A 389 -5.85 -0.64 24.07
N ALA A 390 -5.74 -0.87 22.76
CA ALA A 390 -5.83 -2.22 22.17
C ALA A 390 -4.63 -3.14 22.50
N PHE A 391 -3.52 -2.60 23.00
CA PHE A 391 -2.35 -3.35 23.48
C PHE A 391 -2.17 -3.31 25.01
N GLY A 392 -3.18 -2.84 25.73
CA GLY A 392 -3.20 -2.73 27.19
C GLY A 392 -3.61 -4.00 27.94
N VAL A 393 -3.31 -5.21 27.44
CA VAL A 393 -3.24 -6.39 28.30
C VAL A 393 -1.78 -6.66 28.55
N LYS A 394 -1.28 -6.08 29.64
CA LYS A 394 -0.01 -6.46 30.25
C LYS A 394 0.04 -7.99 30.27
N CYS A 395 1.02 -8.59 29.59
CA CYS A 395 1.61 -9.81 30.10
C CYS A 395 1.94 -9.50 31.56
N GLN A 396 1.15 -10.06 32.48
CA GLN A 396 1.54 -10.15 33.86
C GLN A 396 2.90 -10.84 33.83
N ALA A 397 3.95 -10.04 34.05
CA ALA A 397 5.21 -10.56 34.51
C ALA A 397 4.85 -11.50 35.65
N LEU A 398 5.17 -12.79 35.48
CA LEU A 398 5.12 -13.78 36.53
C LEU A 398 5.75 -13.15 37.76
N ALA A 399 4.89 -12.81 38.73
CA ALA A 399 5.31 -12.31 40.02
C ALA A 399 6.24 -13.38 40.61
N ALA A 400 7.52 -13.04 40.66
CA ALA A 400 8.51 -13.83 41.33
C ALA A 400 8.07 -14.00 42.80
N LEU A 401 7.83 -15.25 43.19
CA LEU A 401 7.72 -15.64 44.58
C LEU A 401 9.01 -15.25 45.32
N PRO A 402 8.93 -14.67 46.52
CA PRO A 402 10.12 -14.40 47.31
C PRO A 402 10.58 -15.72 47.93
N ARG A 403 11.76 -16.22 47.52
CA ARG A 403 12.50 -17.22 48.29
C ARG A 403 13.69 -16.54 48.95
N ASN A 404 13.57 -16.40 50.26
CA ASN A 404 14.67 -16.13 51.17
C ASN A 404 15.39 -17.46 51.53
N THR A 405 16.57 -17.35 52.16
CA THR A 405 17.61 -18.37 52.45
C THR A 405 18.58 -18.60 51.27
N GLY A 406 19.90 -18.60 51.41
CA GLY A 406 20.80 -18.42 52.54
C GLY A 406 22.22 -18.74 52.04
N ASN A 407 23.15 -17.84 52.33
CA ASN A 407 24.61 -17.93 52.34
C ASN A 407 25.31 -19.26 51.96
N ASN A 408 26.23 -19.24 50.99
CA ASN A 408 27.67 -19.63 51.13
C ASN A 408 28.39 -19.85 49.76
N GLY A 409 29.49 -19.13 49.56
CA GLY A 409 30.81 -19.71 49.22
C GLY A 409 31.20 -20.10 47.78
N VAL A 410 32.01 -19.21 47.16
CA VAL A 410 33.25 -19.44 46.35
C VAL A 410 33.22 -20.32 45.08
N GLY A 411 33.60 -19.73 43.92
CA GLY A 411 34.41 -20.43 42.89
C GLY A 411 34.17 -20.10 41.41
N GLY A 412 35.03 -19.23 40.83
CA GLY A 412 35.58 -19.31 39.45
C GLY A 412 34.70 -18.96 38.21
N PRO A 413 35.19 -18.15 37.24
CA PRO A 413 34.49 -17.88 35.98
C PRO A 413 34.91 -18.86 34.87
N ILE A 414 33.93 -19.48 34.20
CA ILE A 414 34.14 -20.31 33.00
C ILE A 414 33.70 -19.54 31.75
N MET A 415 34.64 -19.36 30.83
CA MET A 415 34.47 -18.83 29.47
C MET A 415 33.46 -19.66 28.66
N ALA A 416 32.50 -18.99 28.03
CA ALA A 416 31.65 -19.58 26.99
C ALA A 416 32.30 -19.42 25.61
N GLN A 417 32.61 -20.55 24.96
CA GLN A 417 33.05 -20.63 23.56
C GLN A 417 31.83 -20.62 22.62
N SER A 418 31.99 -19.97 21.46
CA SER A 418 31.00 -19.93 20.37
C SER A 418 31.03 -21.21 19.53
N PRO A 419 29.88 -21.75 19.06
CA PRO A 419 29.87 -22.83 18.10
C PRO A 419 29.87 -22.33 16.64
N ALA A 420 30.60 -23.09 15.82
CA ALA A 420 30.89 -22.88 14.42
C ALA A 420 29.71 -23.11 13.46
N THR A 421 29.83 -22.50 12.29
CA THR A 421 29.07 -22.70 11.04
C THR A 421 29.18 -24.12 10.47
N PRO A 422 28.15 -24.64 9.77
CA PRO A 422 28.30 -25.77 8.88
C PRO A 422 28.42 -25.38 7.39
N VAL A 423 29.04 -26.32 6.69
CA VAL A 423 29.69 -26.26 5.37
C VAL A 423 28.73 -26.59 4.22
N SER A 424 28.99 -25.99 3.06
CA SER A 424 28.38 -26.25 1.75
C SER A 424 28.68 -27.66 1.23
N ALA A 425 27.65 -28.34 0.70
CA ALA A 425 27.80 -29.56 -0.09
C ALA A 425 27.47 -29.28 -1.57
N THR A 426 28.43 -29.62 -2.42
CA THR A 426 28.38 -29.67 -3.88
C THR A 426 27.62 -30.91 -4.37
N ALA A 427 26.83 -30.78 -5.43
CA ALA A 427 26.41 -31.89 -6.27
C ALA A 427 26.42 -31.47 -7.74
N ALA A 428 27.24 -32.19 -8.52
CA ALA A 428 27.36 -32.07 -9.96
C ALA A 428 26.24 -32.86 -10.66
N GLY A 429 25.73 -32.31 -11.76
CA GLY A 429 24.81 -32.98 -12.69
C GLY A 429 24.97 -32.37 -14.08
N THR A 430 25.52 -33.17 -14.99
CA THR A 430 25.92 -32.85 -16.37
C THR A 430 24.75 -33.04 -17.36
N ILE A 431 24.95 -32.59 -18.62
CA ILE A 431 24.20 -32.89 -19.88
C ILE A 431 23.19 -31.75 -20.24
N SER A 432 23.16 -31.08 -21.40
CA SER A 432 23.64 -31.35 -22.77
C SER A 432 23.78 -30.06 -23.60
N LYS A 433 24.65 -30.07 -24.62
CA LYS A 433 24.84 -29.03 -25.66
C LYS A 433 24.34 -29.53 -27.02
N SER A 434 23.62 -28.68 -27.77
CA SER A 434 23.61 -28.56 -29.25
C SER A 434 22.48 -27.60 -29.72
N PRO A 435 22.47 -27.08 -30.97
CA PRO A 435 23.43 -26.19 -31.66
C PRO A 435 22.74 -24.92 -32.25
N PRO A 436 23.45 -23.99 -32.94
CA PRO A 436 22.84 -22.81 -33.57
C PRO A 436 22.66 -22.97 -35.11
N SER A 437 21.50 -22.59 -35.61
CA SER A 437 21.19 -22.30 -37.03
C SER A 437 19.92 -21.45 -37.04
N SER A 438 19.66 -20.42 -37.84
CA SER A 438 20.10 -20.03 -39.18
C SER A 438 19.49 -18.64 -39.48
N SER A 439 20.19 -17.81 -40.26
CA SER A 439 19.59 -16.70 -41.04
C SER A 439 19.44 -17.16 -42.51
N PRO A 440 18.94 -16.37 -43.52
CA PRO A 440 17.93 -15.30 -43.60
C PRO A 440 16.89 -15.63 -44.75
N PRO A 441 16.15 -14.68 -45.39
CA PRO A 441 16.74 -13.82 -46.43
C PRO A 441 16.20 -12.38 -46.52
N LYS A 442 17.04 -11.53 -47.12
CA LYS A 442 16.73 -10.23 -47.72
C LYS A 442 15.93 -10.43 -49.02
N SER A 443 14.98 -9.55 -49.29
CA SER A 443 14.68 -9.15 -50.68
C SER A 443 14.64 -7.63 -50.75
N GLY A 444 15.37 -7.09 -51.72
CA GLY A 444 15.36 -5.67 -52.09
C GLY A 444 14.57 -5.48 -53.38
N GLY A 445 14.07 -4.28 -53.59
CA GLY A 445 13.45 -3.85 -54.85
C GLY A 445 13.11 -2.36 -54.80
N LYS A 446 13.97 -1.55 -55.43
CA LYS A 446 13.79 -0.11 -55.69
C LYS A 446 12.63 0.14 -56.67
N ASN A 447 11.97 1.29 -56.55
CA ASN A 447 11.92 2.35 -57.59
C ASN A 447 11.05 3.55 -57.14
N SER A 448 11.63 4.75 -57.29
CA SER A 448 11.05 6.11 -57.11
C SER A 448 10.19 6.53 -58.33
N PRO A 449 9.87 7.83 -58.59
CA PRO A 449 9.51 9.01 -57.75
C PRO A 449 8.24 9.76 -58.26
N GLU A 450 7.67 10.70 -57.47
CA GLU A 450 6.94 11.90 -57.96
C GLU A 450 6.68 12.84 -56.74
N ALA A 451 7.33 13.99 -56.64
CA ALA A 451 6.87 15.32 -57.08
C ALA A 451 5.58 15.83 -56.39
N SER A 452 5.70 16.81 -55.48
CA SER A 452 5.28 18.21 -55.74
C SER A 452 5.15 19.06 -54.46
N GLN A 453 5.89 20.17 -54.49
CA GLN A 453 5.63 21.54 -54.02
C GLN A 453 4.58 21.84 -52.92
N GLY A 454 4.98 22.69 -51.96
CA GLY A 454 4.06 23.28 -50.97
C GLY A 454 4.68 24.33 -50.04
N SER A 455 5.15 25.44 -50.61
CA SER A 455 5.02 26.84 -50.14
C SER A 455 5.33 27.24 -48.68
N ALA A 456 6.31 28.14 -48.57
CA ALA A 456 6.58 29.00 -47.42
C ALA A 456 5.46 30.01 -47.12
N LYS A 457 5.28 30.37 -45.84
CA LYS A 457 4.66 31.64 -45.42
C LYS A 457 5.38 32.24 -44.21
N LYS A 458 6.07 33.36 -44.46
CA LYS A 458 6.46 34.38 -43.49
C LYS A 458 5.21 34.98 -42.84
N ARG A 459 5.26 35.28 -41.54
CA ARG A 459 4.59 36.44 -40.95
C ARG A 459 5.49 37.09 -39.89
N LYS A 460 5.82 38.36 -40.16
CA LYS A 460 6.27 39.40 -39.21
C LYS A 460 5.03 40.18 -38.74
N LEU A 461 5.25 41.04 -37.74
CA LEU A 461 4.39 42.04 -37.06
C LEU A 461 4.05 41.54 -35.64
N ASP A 462 4.40 42.20 -34.54
CA ASP A 462 4.96 43.55 -34.28
C ASP A 462 6.00 43.50 -33.16
#